data_AF-A0A1Q6U4B1-F1
#
_entry.id   AF-A0A1Q6U4B1-F1
#
_cell.length_a   1.000
_cell.length_b   1.000
_cell.length_c   1.000
_cell.angle_alpha   90.00
_cell.angle_beta   90.00
_cell.angle_gamma   90.00
#
_symmetry.space_group_name_H-M   'P 1'
#
loop_
_entity.id
_entity.type
_entity.pdbx_description
1 polymer ?
#
loop_
_entity_poly.entity_id
_entity_poly.type
_entity_poly.pdbx_seq_one_letter_code
_entity_poly.pdbx_strand_id
1 'polypeptide(L)'
;MKFDKHSCLIRQIRAFKDFKGLFQGFTLAEVLVTLGIIGVVAAMTMPSLIANHKEKETVARLKKFYSSISQSYLLAKEEYGTPDYWYTDEEVPYSQAASNKMGDILTKNMKILKTCYGGKGCFPDITYKKIDGENATNWDNYKNIAKYLTNDGYSLFFFSYGNQFQNYGNGVLVKTYGAISIDINGFKKPNIFGRDMFTFSFTEQGIVPNGAQIKIKNPFPYSCNRTKCTDAWCEGCAAWVIYNENMDYLHCDDLDWNGKTKCK
;
A
#
# COMPACT_ATOMS: atom_id res chain seq x y z
N MET A 1 73.45 2.55 -50.30
CA MET A 1 73.70 2.20 -48.89
C MET A 1 72.42 1.62 -48.30
N LYS A 2 72.50 0.39 -47.77
CA LYS A 2 71.39 -0.42 -47.25
C LYS A 2 70.70 0.30 -46.08
N PHE A 3 69.38 0.46 -46.16
CA PHE A 3 68.55 0.70 -44.97
C PHE A 3 67.66 -0.53 -44.74
N ASP A 4 67.87 -1.11 -43.56
CA ASP A 4 67.42 -2.43 -43.14
C ASP A 4 65.91 -2.46 -42.89
N LYS A 5 65.18 -3.25 -43.69
CA LYS A 5 63.73 -3.49 -43.53
C LYS A 5 63.37 -4.40 -42.35
N HIS A 6 64.33 -4.77 -41.50
CA HIS A 6 64.14 -5.67 -40.36
C HIS A 6 63.75 -4.99 -39.03
N SER A 7 63.67 -3.66 -38.97
CA SER A 7 63.41 -2.97 -37.70
C SER A 7 61.91 -2.83 -37.32
N CYS A 8 60.97 -2.90 -38.28
CA CYS A 8 59.57 -2.59 -38.00
C CYS A 8 58.74 -3.76 -37.44
N LEU A 9 59.10 -5.01 -37.73
CA LEU A 9 58.34 -6.20 -37.29
C LEU A 9 58.62 -6.60 -35.83
N ILE A 10 59.74 -6.16 -35.26
CA ILE A 10 60.11 -6.52 -33.87
C ILE A 10 59.43 -5.59 -32.85
N ARG A 11 58.94 -4.42 -33.27
CA ARG A 11 58.33 -3.42 -32.36
C ARG A 11 56.87 -3.72 -32.01
N GLN A 12 56.12 -4.41 -32.86
CA GLN A 12 54.75 -4.85 -32.52
C GLN A 12 54.72 -6.14 -31.65
N ILE A 13 55.75 -6.99 -31.73
CA ILE A 13 55.81 -8.23 -30.94
C ILE A 13 56.22 -7.97 -29.47
N ARG A 14 56.98 -6.89 -29.19
CA ARG A 14 57.31 -6.51 -27.81
C ARG A 14 56.12 -5.94 -27.03
N ALA A 15 55.20 -5.21 -27.68
CA ALA A 15 53.99 -4.70 -27.04
C ALA A 15 53.00 -5.80 -26.60
N PHE A 16 53.04 -6.98 -27.24
CA PHE A 16 52.24 -8.15 -26.83
C PHE A 16 52.91 -9.02 -25.76
N LYS A 17 54.21 -8.82 -25.47
CA LYS A 17 54.92 -9.55 -24.42
C LYS A 17 54.87 -8.85 -23.06
N ASP A 18 54.61 -7.55 -23.02
CA ASP A 18 54.47 -6.80 -21.76
C ASP A 18 53.09 -6.95 -21.10
N PHE A 19 52.10 -7.54 -21.78
CA PHE A 19 50.80 -7.88 -21.17
C PHE A 19 50.79 -9.22 -20.41
N LYS A 20 51.92 -9.95 -20.40
CA LYS A 20 52.08 -11.21 -19.67
C LYS A 20 52.57 -11.06 -18.23
N GLY A 21 52.89 -9.84 -17.79
CA GLY A 21 53.57 -9.58 -16.52
C GLY A 21 52.70 -9.23 -15.32
N LEU A 22 51.36 -9.15 -15.46
CA LEU A 22 50.52 -8.60 -14.38
C LEU A 22 49.15 -9.26 -14.24
N PHE A 23 49.06 -10.58 -14.36
CA PHE A 23 47.91 -11.32 -13.83
C PHE A 23 48.39 -12.20 -12.69
N GLN A 24 48.56 -11.59 -11.51
CA GLN A 24 48.51 -12.35 -10.27
C GLN A 24 47.08 -12.93 -10.20
N GLY A 25 46.94 -14.22 -10.49
CA GLY A 25 45.66 -14.91 -10.31
C GLY A 25 45.33 -14.94 -8.82
N PHE A 26 44.10 -14.58 -8.47
CA PHE A 26 43.63 -14.68 -7.08
C PHE A 26 43.77 -16.13 -6.61
N THR A 27 44.32 -16.30 -5.41
CA THR A 27 44.36 -17.62 -4.78
C THR A 27 42.93 -18.07 -4.47
N LEU A 28 42.69 -19.40 -4.47
CA LEU A 28 41.39 -19.96 -4.09
C LEU A 28 40.94 -19.46 -2.70
N ALA A 29 41.89 -19.30 -1.77
CA ALA A 29 41.65 -18.79 -0.42
C ALA A 29 41.18 -17.33 -0.43
N GLU A 30 41.81 -16.45 -1.20
CA GLU A 30 41.38 -15.04 -1.33
C GLU A 30 39.97 -14.94 -1.91
N VAL A 31 39.64 -15.73 -2.94
CA VAL A 31 38.29 -15.76 -3.52
C VAL A 31 37.26 -16.29 -2.52
N LEU A 32 37.57 -17.33 -1.74
CA LEU A 32 36.65 -17.87 -0.73
C LEU A 32 36.41 -16.91 0.44
N VAL A 33 37.46 -16.23 0.93
CA VAL A 33 37.33 -15.24 2.00
C VAL A 33 36.51 -14.04 1.52
N THR A 34 36.78 -13.54 0.31
CA THR A 34 36.01 -12.41 -0.26
C THR A 34 34.54 -12.76 -0.51
N LEU A 35 34.25 -13.93 -1.09
CA LEU A 35 32.87 -14.41 -1.26
C LEU A 35 32.18 -14.65 0.09
N GLY A 36 32.93 -15.14 1.10
CA GLY A 36 32.44 -15.28 2.47
C GLY A 36 32.04 -13.93 3.09
N ILE A 37 32.91 -12.93 2.99
CA ILE A 37 32.63 -11.57 3.51
C ILE A 37 31.44 -10.94 2.77
N ILE A 38 31.42 -10.97 1.43
CA ILE A 38 30.30 -10.44 0.64
C ILE A 38 29.00 -11.19 0.99
N GLY A 39 29.07 -12.51 1.16
CA GLY A 39 27.92 -13.34 1.54
C GLY A 39 27.32 -12.94 2.89
N VAL A 40 28.15 -12.74 3.91
CA VAL A 40 27.71 -12.29 5.25
C VAL A 40 27.11 -10.89 5.17
N VAL A 41 27.78 -9.94 4.52
CA VAL A 41 27.31 -8.56 4.41
C VAL A 41 26.01 -8.48 3.61
N ALA A 42 25.90 -9.21 2.50
CA ALA A 42 24.69 -9.27 1.71
C ALA A 42 23.54 -9.89 2.52
N ALA A 43 23.78 -10.95 3.29
CA ALA A 43 22.76 -11.58 4.12
C ALA A 43 22.18 -10.62 5.18
N MET A 44 23.00 -9.72 5.73
CA MET A 44 22.54 -8.72 6.71
C MET A 44 21.82 -7.53 6.06
N THR A 45 22.21 -7.14 4.85
CA THR A 45 21.68 -5.92 4.19
C THR A 45 20.47 -6.19 3.29
N MET A 46 20.40 -7.35 2.63
CA MET A 46 19.31 -7.70 1.70
C MET A 46 17.92 -7.65 2.35
N PRO A 47 17.67 -8.21 3.56
CA PRO A 47 16.35 -8.17 4.17
C PRO A 47 15.86 -6.73 4.41
N SER A 48 16.75 -5.87 4.94
CA SER A 48 16.45 -4.47 5.23
C SER A 48 16.18 -3.67 3.96
N LEU A 49 16.97 -3.88 2.91
CA LEU A 49 16.78 -3.21 1.62
C LEU A 49 15.45 -3.62 0.96
N ILE A 50 15.13 -4.91 0.99
CA ILE A 50 13.87 -5.44 0.43
C ILE A 50 12.67 -4.90 1.21
N ALA A 51 12.74 -4.88 2.54
CA ALA A 51 11.68 -4.31 3.39
C ALA A 51 11.44 -2.83 3.06
N ASN A 52 12.51 -2.02 3.06
CA ASN A 52 12.44 -0.60 2.72
C ASN A 52 11.88 -0.36 1.31
N HIS A 53 12.25 -1.19 0.33
CA HIS A 53 11.72 -1.08 -1.03
C HIS A 53 10.22 -1.39 -1.08
N LYS A 54 9.77 -2.45 -0.42
CA LYS A 54 8.34 -2.81 -0.34
C LYS A 54 7.50 -1.74 0.36
N GLU A 55 8.02 -1.13 1.42
CA GLU A 55 7.33 -0.04 2.11
C GLU A 55 7.19 1.18 1.21
N LYS A 56 8.24 1.56 0.47
CA LYS A 56 8.16 2.64 -0.53
C LYS A 56 7.18 2.33 -1.66
N GLU A 57 7.15 1.09 -2.15
CA GLU A 57 6.16 0.65 -3.13
C GLU A 57 4.73 0.78 -2.57
N THR A 58 4.53 0.36 -1.32
CA THR A 58 3.24 0.44 -0.63
C THR A 58 2.76 1.89 -0.52
N VAL A 59 3.62 2.79 -0.04
CA VAL A 59 3.33 4.24 0.05
C VAL A 59 2.94 4.80 -1.32
N ALA A 60 3.72 4.50 -2.36
CA ALA A 60 3.46 5.00 -3.70
C ALA A 60 2.12 4.49 -4.28
N ARG A 61 1.83 3.19 -4.10
CA ARG A 61 0.58 2.57 -4.57
C ARG A 61 -0.63 3.08 -3.82
N LEU A 62 -0.54 3.25 -2.50
CA LEU A 62 -1.62 3.80 -1.69
C LEU A 62 -1.91 5.26 -2.08
N LYS A 63 -0.88 6.09 -2.26
CA LYS A 63 -1.05 7.49 -2.71
C LYS A 63 -1.67 7.57 -4.11
N LYS A 64 -1.25 6.70 -5.04
CA LYS A 64 -1.87 6.61 -6.38
C LYS A 64 -3.36 6.29 -6.26
N PHE A 65 -3.73 5.29 -5.46
CA PHE A 65 -5.12 4.95 -5.22
C PHE A 65 -5.89 6.13 -4.60
N TYR A 66 -5.35 6.75 -3.55
CA TYR A 66 -6.00 7.86 -2.85
C TYR A 66 -6.26 9.07 -3.78
N SER A 67 -5.29 9.39 -4.65
CA SER A 67 -5.47 10.43 -5.67
C SER A 67 -6.58 10.07 -6.65
N SER A 68 -6.60 8.83 -7.15
CA SER A 68 -7.59 8.36 -8.12
C SER A 68 -9.01 8.37 -7.54
N ILE A 69 -9.20 7.80 -6.35
CA ILE A 69 -10.53 7.74 -5.72
C ILE A 69 -11.03 9.14 -5.28
N SER A 70 -10.12 10.03 -4.87
CA SER A 70 -10.48 11.43 -4.56
C SER A 70 -10.93 12.19 -5.81
N GLN A 71 -10.30 11.94 -6.97
CA GLN A 71 -10.76 12.48 -8.25
C GLN A 71 -12.13 11.91 -8.65
N SER A 72 -12.34 10.60 -8.50
CA SER A 72 -13.65 9.99 -8.72
C SER A 72 -14.73 10.60 -7.83
N TYR A 73 -14.42 10.88 -6.56
CA TYR A 73 -15.35 11.54 -5.65
C TYR A 73 -15.77 12.93 -6.15
N LEU A 74 -14.82 13.75 -6.62
CA LEU A 74 -15.12 15.08 -7.13
C LEU A 74 -16.03 15.02 -8.37
N LEU A 75 -15.76 14.10 -9.29
CA LEU A 75 -16.60 13.89 -10.48
C LEU A 75 -17.99 13.37 -10.12
N ALA A 76 -18.07 12.42 -9.18
CA ALA A 76 -19.34 11.94 -8.67
C ALA A 76 -20.16 13.05 -8.00
N LYS A 77 -19.49 13.95 -7.26
CA LYS A 77 -20.13 15.10 -6.63
C LYS A 77 -20.65 16.11 -7.63
N GLU A 78 -19.95 16.31 -8.74
CA GLU A 78 -20.41 17.18 -9.84
C GLU A 78 -21.64 16.61 -10.54
N GLU A 79 -21.69 15.28 -10.75
CA GLU A 79 -22.78 14.63 -11.48
C GLU A 79 -24.02 14.34 -10.61
N TYR A 80 -23.81 13.87 -9.39
CA TYR A 80 -24.87 13.35 -8.51
C TYR A 80 -25.11 14.20 -7.25
N GLY A 81 -24.35 15.28 -7.04
CA GLY A 81 -24.36 16.04 -5.80
C GLY A 81 -23.63 15.35 -4.65
N THR A 82 -23.82 15.83 -3.42
CA THR A 82 -23.23 15.22 -2.24
C THR A 82 -23.87 13.85 -1.91
N PRO A 83 -23.19 12.99 -1.13
CA PRO A 83 -23.65 11.62 -0.88
C PRO A 83 -25.06 11.45 -0.28
N ASP A 84 -25.60 12.48 0.36
CA ASP A 84 -26.99 12.54 0.82
C ASP A 84 -28.01 12.44 -0.31
N TYR A 85 -27.66 12.87 -1.53
CA TYR A 85 -28.52 12.76 -2.71
C TYR A 85 -28.35 11.46 -3.48
N TRP A 86 -27.37 10.62 -3.09
CA TRP A 86 -27.08 9.40 -3.84
C TRP A 86 -28.07 8.29 -3.53
N TYR A 87 -28.79 8.35 -2.41
CA TYR A 87 -29.66 7.29 -1.92
C TYR A 87 -31.13 7.75 -1.90
N THR A 88 -32.06 6.81 -2.07
CA THR A 88 -33.49 7.10 -1.89
C THR A 88 -33.92 6.79 -0.46
N ASP A 89 -35.05 7.35 -0.02
CA ASP A 89 -35.59 7.09 1.33
C ASP A 89 -36.02 5.63 1.55
N GLU A 90 -36.28 4.91 0.46
CA GLU A 90 -36.66 3.49 0.46
C GLU A 90 -35.44 2.54 0.54
N GLU A 91 -34.22 3.08 0.46
CA GLU A 91 -33.01 2.28 0.39
C GLU A 91 -32.64 1.71 1.77
N VAL A 92 -32.49 0.39 1.86
CA VAL A 92 -32.16 -0.28 3.12
C VAL A 92 -30.74 0.11 3.56
N PRO A 93 -30.57 0.73 4.74
CA PRO A 93 -29.25 1.07 5.27
C PRO A 93 -28.37 -0.17 5.48
N TYR A 94 -27.05 -0.01 5.39
CA TYR A 94 -26.07 -1.11 5.63
C TYR A 94 -26.26 -2.34 4.73
N SER A 95 -26.88 -2.16 3.56
CA SER A 95 -27.19 -3.24 2.62
C SER A 95 -26.16 -3.37 1.51
N GLN A 96 -26.15 -4.54 0.87
CA GLN A 96 -25.39 -4.75 -0.35
C GLN A 96 -25.80 -3.76 -1.46
N ALA A 97 -27.09 -3.45 -1.60
CA ALA A 97 -27.58 -2.53 -2.64
C ALA A 97 -26.99 -1.13 -2.47
N ALA A 98 -27.03 -0.58 -1.25
CA ALA A 98 -26.44 0.72 -0.94
C ALA A 98 -24.92 0.74 -1.20
N SER A 99 -24.23 -0.34 -0.83
CA SER A 99 -22.79 -0.50 -1.08
C SER A 99 -22.49 -0.60 -2.58
N ASN A 100 -23.31 -1.31 -3.36
CA ASN A 100 -23.16 -1.42 -4.81
C ASN A 100 -23.30 -0.05 -5.45
N LYS A 101 -24.33 0.72 -5.08
CA LYS A 101 -24.56 2.07 -5.58
C LYS A 101 -23.39 3.01 -5.31
N MET A 102 -22.84 2.99 -4.09
CA MET A 102 -21.62 3.72 -3.75
C MET A 102 -20.46 3.33 -4.68
N GLY A 103 -20.24 2.02 -4.83
CA GLY A 103 -19.18 1.49 -5.66
C GLY A 103 -19.33 1.85 -7.13
N ASP A 104 -20.52 1.73 -7.70
CA ASP A 104 -20.79 2.04 -9.11
C ASP A 104 -20.53 3.51 -9.43
N ILE A 105 -20.97 4.42 -8.54
CA ILE A 105 -20.72 5.85 -8.66
C ILE A 105 -19.21 6.15 -8.62
N LEU A 106 -18.49 5.60 -7.62
CA LEU A 106 -17.08 5.92 -7.41
C LEU A 106 -16.13 5.19 -8.37
N THR A 107 -16.53 4.05 -8.91
CA THR A 107 -15.72 3.27 -9.86
C THR A 107 -16.01 3.56 -11.32
N LYS A 108 -17.01 4.41 -11.63
CA LYS A 108 -17.40 4.79 -13.00
C LYS A 108 -16.22 5.21 -13.89
N ASN A 109 -15.26 5.95 -13.33
CA ASN A 109 -14.07 6.45 -14.05
C ASN A 109 -12.80 5.64 -13.75
N MET A 110 -12.91 4.51 -13.06
CA MET A 110 -11.79 3.63 -12.72
C MET A 110 -11.71 2.46 -13.69
N LYS A 111 -10.48 1.96 -13.93
CA LYS A 111 -10.26 0.77 -14.75
C LYS A 111 -10.51 -0.49 -13.93
N ILE A 112 -11.77 -0.94 -13.91
CA ILE A 112 -12.19 -2.15 -13.21
C ILE A 112 -11.95 -3.39 -14.08
N LEU A 113 -11.25 -4.38 -13.52
CA LEU A 113 -11.01 -5.69 -14.12
C LEU A 113 -12.21 -6.63 -13.88
N LYS A 114 -12.74 -6.62 -12.65
CA LYS A 114 -13.85 -7.48 -12.26
C LYS A 114 -14.70 -6.82 -11.18
N THR A 115 -16.01 -6.86 -11.36
CA THR A 115 -17.00 -6.45 -10.36
C THR A 115 -17.60 -7.70 -9.72
N CYS A 116 -17.50 -7.84 -8.41
CA CYS A 116 -18.05 -8.98 -7.68
C CYS A 116 -19.27 -8.61 -6.82
N TYR A 117 -19.45 -7.33 -6.48
CA TYR A 117 -20.45 -6.90 -5.49
C TYR A 117 -20.27 -7.72 -4.19
N GLY A 118 -21.31 -8.35 -3.64
CA GLY A 118 -21.12 -9.26 -2.50
C GLY A 118 -20.74 -10.69 -2.86
N GLY A 119 -20.52 -11.00 -4.14
CA GLY A 119 -20.02 -12.30 -4.61
C GLY A 119 -18.52 -12.51 -4.41
N LYS A 120 -18.03 -13.68 -4.81
CA LYS A 120 -16.63 -14.11 -4.61
C LYS A 120 -15.69 -13.75 -5.77
N GLY A 121 -14.39 -13.81 -5.48
CA GLY A 121 -13.29 -13.75 -6.43
C GLY A 121 -12.82 -12.35 -6.78
N CYS A 122 -13.07 -11.37 -5.90
CA CYS A 122 -12.40 -10.05 -5.92
C CYS A 122 -11.42 -9.91 -4.76
N PHE A 123 -11.47 -10.82 -3.79
CA PHE A 123 -10.51 -10.96 -2.70
C PHE A 123 -10.07 -12.44 -2.62
N PRO A 124 -8.91 -12.74 -2.02
CA PRO A 124 -8.55 -14.12 -1.70
C PRO A 124 -9.50 -14.68 -0.63
N ASP A 125 -9.91 -15.95 -0.77
CA ASP A 125 -10.76 -16.66 0.20
C ASP A 125 -9.94 -17.09 1.43
N ILE A 126 -9.52 -16.10 2.22
CA ILE A 126 -8.72 -16.23 3.43
C ILE A 126 -9.21 -15.28 4.52
N THR A 127 -8.86 -15.57 5.78
CA THR A 127 -9.05 -14.62 6.87
C THR A 127 -7.90 -13.63 6.90
N TYR A 128 -8.20 -12.35 6.68
CA TYR A 128 -7.26 -11.25 6.83
C TYR A 128 -6.89 -11.07 8.30
N LYS A 129 -5.70 -10.49 8.54
CA LYS A 129 -5.26 -10.14 9.89
C LYS A 129 -5.27 -8.65 10.13
N LYS A 130 -5.46 -8.27 11.38
CA LYS A 130 -5.22 -6.92 11.88
C LYS A 130 -3.72 -6.71 12.11
N ILE A 131 -3.31 -5.44 12.25
CA ILE A 131 -1.90 -5.10 12.47
C ILE A 131 -1.34 -5.61 13.81
N ASP A 132 -2.21 -5.81 14.80
CA ASP A 132 -1.92 -6.38 16.11
C ASP A 132 -1.73 -7.91 16.08
N GLY A 133 -1.96 -8.54 14.92
CA GLY A 133 -1.80 -9.99 14.70
C GLY A 133 -3.08 -10.80 14.89
N GLU A 134 -4.14 -10.20 15.43
CA GLU A 134 -5.44 -10.83 15.60
C GLU A 134 -6.16 -11.02 14.26
N ASN A 135 -7.12 -11.95 14.22
CA ASN A 135 -7.92 -12.18 13.02
C ASN A 135 -8.91 -11.02 12.81
N ALA A 136 -9.06 -10.59 11.56
CA ALA A 136 -10.11 -9.68 11.14
C ALA A 136 -11.29 -10.50 10.59
N THR A 137 -11.42 -10.58 9.27
CA THR A 137 -12.50 -11.32 8.60
C THR A 137 -12.05 -11.83 7.24
N ASN A 138 -12.90 -12.64 6.60
CA ASN A 138 -12.73 -13.04 5.22
C ASN A 138 -13.63 -12.18 4.33
N TRP A 139 -13.01 -11.22 3.63
CA TRP A 139 -13.72 -10.26 2.79
C TRP A 139 -14.35 -10.89 1.55
N ASP A 140 -13.77 -11.97 1.01
CA ASP A 140 -14.34 -12.65 -0.15
C ASP A 140 -15.71 -13.28 0.17
N ASN A 141 -15.93 -13.69 1.42
CA ASN A 141 -17.20 -14.24 1.91
C ASN A 141 -18.20 -13.18 2.42
N TYR A 142 -17.78 -11.93 2.58
CA TYR A 142 -18.64 -10.88 3.15
C TYR A 142 -19.62 -10.33 2.10
N LYS A 143 -20.91 -10.26 2.45
CA LYS A 143 -22.01 -9.99 1.48
C LYS A 143 -22.52 -8.55 1.45
N ASN A 144 -22.42 -7.78 2.55
CA ASN A 144 -23.02 -6.44 2.67
C ASN A 144 -22.11 -5.31 2.14
N ILE A 145 -21.10 -5.67 1.35
CA ILE A 145 -20.13 -4.77 0.73
C ILE A 145 -20.15 -4.97 -0.78
N ALA A 146 -19.67 -3.96 -1.52
CA ALA A 146 -19.47 -4.06 -2.95
C ALA A 146 -17.98 -4.22 -3.26
N LYS A 147 -17.59 -5.39 -3.79
CA LYS A 147 -16.19 -5.74 -4.07
C LYS A 147 -15.84 -5.57 -5.55
N TYR A 148 -14.64 -5.06 -5.78
CA TYR A 148 -14.08 -4.81 -7.10
C TYR A 148 -12.60 -5.20 -7.14
N LEU A 149 -12.16 -5.65 -8.31
CA LEU A 149 -10.76 -5.86 -8.65
C LEU A 149 -10.42 -4.90 -9.78
N THR A 150 -9.37 -4.09 -9.62
CA THR A 150 -8.94 -3.14 -10.67
C THR A 150 -7.86 -3.74 -11.57
N ASN A 151 -7.67 -3.14 -12.74
CA ASN A 151 -6.54 -3.46 -13.63
C ASN A 151 -5.16 -3.19 -13.03
N ASP A 152 -5.09 -2.32 -12.00
CA ASP A 152 -3.85 -2.05 -11.26
C ASP A 152 -3.51 -3.16 -10.23
N GLY A 153 -4.33 -4.21 -10.15
CA GLY A 153 -4.15 -5.33 -9.22
C GLY A 153 -4.58 -5.02 -7.79
N TYR A 154 -5.47 -4.03 -7.63
CA TYR A 154 -6.07 -3.64 -6.37
C TYR A 154 -7.38 -4.40 -6.11
N SER A 155 -7.53 -4.94 -4.91
CA SER A 155 -8.81 -5.49 -4.42
C SER A 155 -9.43 -4.48 -3.47
N LEU A 156 -10.57 -3.89 -3.83
CA LEU A 156 -11.24 -2.88 -3.00
C LEU A 156 -12.68 -3.26 -2.72
N PHE A 157 -13.20 -2.76 -1.60
CA PHE A 157 -14.62 -2.80 -1.33
C PHE A 157 -15.16 -1.46 -0.82
N PHE A 158 -16.45 -1.27 -1.08
CA PHE A 158 -17.23 -0.17 -0.56
C PHE A 158 -18.25 -0.70 0.44
N PHE A 159 -18.37 -0.02 1.57
CA PHE A 159 -19.38 -0.27 2.58
C PHE A 159 -20.19 1.01 2.79
N SER A 160 -21.49 0.98 2.50
CA SER A 160 -22.37 2.15 2.59
C SER A 160 -23.36 2.02 3.74
N TYR A 161 -23.66 3.15 4.38
CA TYR A 161 -24.75 3.30 5.34
C TYR A 161 -26.08 3.68 4.67
N GLY A 162 -26.11 3.78 3.34
CA GLY A 162 -27.28 4.22 2.58
C GLY A 162 -27.58 5.70 2.83
N ASN A 163 -28.86 6.03 2.98
CA ASN A 163 -29.30 7.40 3.28
C ASN A 163 -28.98 7.86 4.72
N GLN A 164 -28.44 6.97 5.57
CA GLN A 164 -28.03 7.30 6.92
C GLN A 164 -26.58 7.78 6.95
N PHE A 165 -26.26 8.66 7.90
CA PHE A 165 -24.87 8.99 8.23
C PHE A 165 -24.56 8.62 9.68
N GLN A 166 -23.29 8.35 9.93
CA GLN A 166 -22.73 8.19 11.27
C GLN A 166 -21.81 9.37 11.57
N ASN A 167 -21.84 9.82 12.83
CA ASN A 167 -20.91 10.83 13.32
C ASN A 167 -19.67 10.13 13.89
N TYR A 168 -18.54 10.26 13.20
CA TYR A 168 -17.25 9.75 13.65
C TYR A 168 -16.35 10.80 14.32
N GLY A 169 -16.78 12.06 14.36
CA GLY A 169 -16.00 13.14 14.91
C GLY A 169 -16.48 14.52 14.46
N ASN A 170 -15.58 15.50 14.57
CA ASN A 170 -15.89 16.88 14.22
C ASN A 170 -15.56 17.20 12.75
N GLY A 171 -16.13 18.30 12.23
CA GLY A 171 -15.84 18.82 10.89
C GLY A 171 -16.29 17.86 9.78
N VAL A 172 -15.38 17.53 8.86
CA VAL A 172 -15.64 16.69 7.68
C VAL A 172 -16.19 15.29 8.06
N LEU A 173 -15.97 14.81 9.29
CA LEU A 173 -16.38 13.49 9.77
C LEU A 173 -17.77 13.43 10.41
N VAL A 174 -18.44 14.59 10.59
CA VAL A 174 -19.77 14.66 11.22
C VAL A 174 -20.80 13.85 10.42
N LYS A 175 -20.70 13.91 9.09
CA LYS A 175 -21.57 13.18 8.16
C LYS A 175 -20.74 12.18 7.36
N THR A 176 -20.59 10.98 7.92
CA THR A 176 -19.92 9.86 7.25
C THR A 176 -20.95 8.87 6.76
N TYR A 177 -20.91 8.53 5.47
CA TYR A 177 -21.89 7.68 4.78
C TYR A 177 -21.36 6.26 4.51
N GLY A 178 -20.12 5.97 4.92
CA GLY A 178 -19.55 4.64 4.72
C GLY A 178 -18.04 4.61 4.85
N ALA A 179 -17.48 3.51 4.36
CA ALA A 179 -16.04 3.27 4.31
C ALA A 179 -15.63 2.67 2.96
N ILE A 180 -14.40 2.98 2.57
CA ILE A 180 -13.73 2.41 1.40
C ILE A 180 -12.50 1.71 1.91
N SER A 181 -12.39 0.41 1.64
CA SER A 181 -11.19 -0.35 1.99
C SER A 181 -10.52 -0.89 0.74
N ILE A 182 -9.21 -0.89 0.76
CA ILE A 182 -8.36 -1.23 -0.37
C ILE A 182 -7.23 -2.12 0.10
N ASP A 183 -7.11 -3.28 -0.52
CA ASP A 183 -5.90 -4.08 -0.55
C ASP A 183 -5.09 -3.69 -1.80
N ILE A 184 -3.96 -3.04 -1.55
CA ILE A 184 -3.13 -2.49 -2.63
C ILE A 184 -2.30 -3.55 -3.34
N ASN A 185 -2.18 -4.78 -2.83
CA ASN A 185 -1.43 -5.86 -3.47
C ASN A 185 -2.33 -7.02 -3.94
N GLY A 186 -3.63 -6.94 -3.66
CA GLY A 186 -4.69 -7.78 -4.20
C GLY A 186 -4.66 -9.18 -3.61
N PHE A 187 -4.38 -10.19 -4.43
CA PHE A 187 -4.34 -11.59 -3.98
C PHE A 187 -3.00 -11.99 -3.35
N LYS A 188 -2.03 -11.07 -3.29
CA LYS A 188 -0.68 -11.35 -2.78
C LYS A 188 -0.67 -11.27 -1.26
N LYS A 189 0.25 -11.99 -0.64
CA LYS A 189 0.50 -11.89 0.81
C LYS A 189 1.18 -10.53 1.13
N PRO A 190 1.02 -9.97 2.35
CA PRO A 190 0.52 -10.65 3.55
C PRO A 190 -0.98 -10.60 3.89
N ASN A 191 -1.82 -9.75 3.28
CA ASN A 191 -3.25 -9.56 3.59
C ASN A 191 -3.49 -9.13 5.05
N ILE A 192 -2.86 -8.02 5.45
CA ILE A 192 -2.84 -7.48 6.81
C ILE A 192 -3.23 -6.00 6.78
N PHE A 193 -4.20 -5.61 7.61
CA PHE A 193 -4.54 -4.21 7.84
C PHE A 193 -3.32 -3.41 8.27
N GLY A 194 -3.16 -2.23 7.68
CA GLY A 194 -2.02 -1.36 7.89
C GLY A 194 -0.71 -1.84 7.26
N ARG A 195 -0.67 -2.96 6.54
CA ARG A 195 0.48 -3.33 5.70
C ARG A 195 0.16 -3.22 4.22
N ASP A 196 -0.89 -3.89 3.77
CA ASP A 196 -1.36 -3.86 2.38
C ASP A 196 -2.86 -3.52 2.28
N MET A 197 -3.61 -3.68 3.37
CA MET A 197 -5.00 -3.27 3.45
C MET A 197 -5.18 -1.97 4.23
N PHE A 198 -5.87 -0.99 3.65
CA PHE A 198 -6.09 0.34 4.22
C PHE A 198 -7.55 0.78 4.07
N THR A 199 -8.06 1.52 5.06
CA THR A 199 -9.46 2.00 5.06
C THR A 199 -9.52 3.52 5.08
N PHE A 200 -10.53 4.05 4.41
CA PHE A 200 -10.87 5.46 4.32
C PHE A 200 -12.33 5.67 4.71
N SER A 201 -12.59 6.75 5.43
CA SER A 201 -13.95 7.21 5.74
C SER A 201 -14.51 7.97 4.55
N PHE A 202 -15.70 7.59 4.12
CA PHE A 202 -16.42 8.24 3.04
C PHE A 202 -17.43 9.24 3.61
N THR A 203 -17.18 10.53 3.41
CA THR A 203 -17.91 11.63 4.06
C THR A 203 -18.68 12.48 3.06
N GLU A 204 -19.57 13.34 3.57
CA GLU A 204 -20.29 14.34 2.77
C GLU A 204 -19.35 15.28 2.00
N GLN A 205 -18.13 15.50 2.50
CA GLN A 205 -17.20 16.49 1.96
C GLN A 205 -16.02 15.88 1.20
N GLY A 206 -15.79 14.58 1.33
CA GLY A 206 -14.67 13.90 0.68
C GLY A 206 -14.30 12.56 1.32
N ILE A 207 -13.15 12.03 0.89
CA ILE A 207 -12.60 10.77 1.39
C ILE A 207 -11.47 11.09 2.35
N VAL A 208 -11.63 10.69 3.61
CA VAL A 208 -10.67 10.95 4.69
C VAL A 208 -9.95 9.66 5.06
N PRO A 209 -8.60 9.61 5.02
CA PRO A 209 -7.89 8.40 5.42
C PRO A 209 -8.07 8.14 6.92
N ASN A 210 -8.31 6.88 7.30
CA ASN A 210 -8.50 6.53 8.70
C ASN A 210 -7.22 6.76 9.51
N GLY A 211 -7.37 7.19 10.77
CA GLY A 211 -6.27 7.54 11.68
C GLY A 211 -5.78 8.99 11.57
N ALA A 212 -6.42 9.83 10.76
CA ALA A 212 -6.07 11.25 10.64
C ALA A 212 -6.18 11.98 11.99
N GLN A 213 -5.39 13.05 12.15
CA GLN A 213 -5.32 13.89 13.36
C GLN A 213 -6.53 14.85 13.49
N ILE A 214 -7.73 14.34 13.25
CA ILE A 214 -8.98 15.04 13.52
C ILE A 214 -9.50 14.51 14.87
N LYS A 215 -10.38 15.22 15.59
CA LYS A 215 -11.02 14.62 16.78
C LYS A 215 -11.97 13.50 16.34
N ILE A 216 -11.42 12.31 16.12
CA ILE A 216 -12.11 11.09 15.66
C ILE A 216 -12.40 10.17 16.86
N LYS A 217 -13.43 9.35 16.73
CA LYS A 217 -13.50 8.02 17.34
C LYS A 217 -12.34 7.17 16.77
N ASN A 218 -11.30 6.91 17.55
CA ASN A 218 -10.14 6.06 17.19
C ASN A 218 -9.10 6.71 16.24
N PRO A 219 -8.39 7.77 16.69
CA PRO A 219 -7.25 8.32 15.95
C PRO A 219 -6.01 7.44 16.07
N PHE A 220 -5.02 7.66 15.20
CA PHE A 220 -3.66 7.20 15.45
C PHE A 220 -3.13 7.82 16.77
N PRO A 221 -2.40 7.06 17.62
CA PRO A 221 -1.90 5.70 17.40
C PRO A 221 -2.87 4.57 17.77
N TYR A 222 -3.97 4.85 18.45
CA TYR A 222 -4.88 3.84 19.03
C TYR A 222 -5.52 2.89 18.01
N SER A 223 -5.69 3.37 16.77
CA SER A 223 -6.22 2.60 15.64
C SER A 223 -5.15 2.00 14.72
N CYS A 224 -3.87 2.17 15.03
CA CYS A 224 -2.75 1.67 14.24
C CYS A 224 -1.54 1.42 15.14
N ASN A 225 -1.56 0.31 15.86
CA ASN A 225 -0.47 -0.10 16.73
C ASN A 225 -0.36 -1.62 16.77
N ARG A 226 0.86 -2.14 16.66
CA ARG A 226 1.13 -3.59 16.62
C ARG A 226 0.91 -4.30 17.95
N THR A 227 0.91 -3.57 19.06
CA THR A 227 0.83 -4.15 20.42
C THR A 227 -0.34 -3.63 21.23
N LYS A 228 -0.84 -2.42 20.94
CA LYS A 228 -1.88 -1.74 21.72
C LYS A 228 -2.98 -1.14 20.85
N CYS A 229 -3.42 -1.85 19.83
CA CYS A 229 -4.58 -1.41 19.08
C CYS A 229 -5.85 -1.57 19.94
N THR A 230 -6.55 -0.46 20.19
CA THR A 230 -7.80 -0.45 20.98
C THR A 230 -9.03 -0.25 20.11
N ASP A 231 -8.85 0.08 18.83
CA ASP A 231 -9.90 0.04 17.83
C ASP A 231 -10.23 -1.42 17.46
N ALA A 232 -11.51 -1.71 17.19
CA ALA A 232 -11.95 -3.08 16.90
C ALA A 232 -11.25 -3.69 15.67
N TRP A 233 -10.93 -2.87 14.67
CA TRP A 233 -10.46 -3.31 13.36
C TRP A 233 -9.02 -2.87 13.03
N CYS A 234 -8.45 -1.94 13.79
CA CYS A 234 -7.08 -1.43 13.61
C CYS A 234 -6.82 -0.84 12.22
N GLU A 235 -7.78 -0.08 11.70
CA GLU A 235 -7.77 0.38 10.31
C GLU A 235 -7.12 1.76 10.12
N GLY A 236 -6.68 2.41 11.20
CA GLY A 236 -6.24 3.81 11.17
C GLY A 236 -4.79 4.03 10.78
N CYS A 237 -4.22 3.15 9.96
CA CYS A 237 -2.85 3.30 9.45
C CYS A 237 -2.78 4.15 8.17
N ALA A 238 -3.89 4.29 7.44
CA ALA A 238 -3.91 4.93 6.12
C ALA A 238 -3.42 6.39 6.16
N ALA A 239 -3.88 7.17 7.15
CA ALA A 239 -3.49 8.57 7.27
C ALA A 239 -2.00 8.73 7.54
N TRP A 240 -1.42 7.87 8.37
CA TRP A 240 0.01 7.88 8.66
C TRP A 240 0.84 7.69 7.39
N VAL A 241 0.50 6.67 6.60
CA VAL A 241 1.20 6.35 5.36
C VAL A 241 1.11 7.50 4.35
N ILE A 242 -0.06 8.14 4.23
CA ILE A 242 -0.28 9.22 3.26
C ILE A 242 0.43 10.50 3.67
N TYR A 243 0.36 10.89 4.96
CA TYR A 243 0.90 12.18 5.40
C TYR A 243 2.38 12.13 5.75
N ASN A 244 2.88 11.03 6.32
CA ASN A 244 4.30 10.89 6.68
C ASN A 244 5.14 10.16 5.62
N GLU A 245 4.49 9.62 4.58
CA GLU A 245 5.13 8.89 3.47
C GLU A 245 6.06 7.74 3.93
N ASN A 246 5.70 7.11 5.05
CA ASN A 246 6.44 6.00 5.64
C ASN A 246 5.50 4.99 6.31
N MET A 247 6.06 3.87 6.73
CA MET A 247 5.36 2.82 7.46
C MET A 247 6.06 2.51 8.78
N ASP A 248 6.62 3.54 9.45
CA ASP A 248 7.47 3.35 10.63
C ASP A 248 6.74 2.68 11.80
N TYR A 249 5.41 2.79 11.86
CA TYR A 249 4.60 2.06 12.85
C TYR A 249 4.72 0.52 12.72
N LEU A 250 5.30 0.02 11.62
CA LEU A 250 5.65 -1.39 11.46
C LEU A 250 6.91 -1.79 12.25
N HIS A 251 7.67 -0.82 12.76
CA HIS A 251 8.98 -1.00 13.38
C HIS A 251 9.03 -0.53 14.83
N CYS A 252 8.24 0.48 15.22
CA CYS A 252 8.11 0.95 16.60
C CYS A 252 6.67 1.31 16.97
N ASP A 253 6.39 1.33 18.27
CA ASP A 253 5.02 1.44 18.81
C ASP A 253 4.78 2.77 19.57
N ASP A 254 5.77 3.66 19.61
CA ASP A 254 5.78 4.93 20.36
C ASP A 254 5.56 6.17 19.45
N LEU A 255 5.04 5.95 18.24
CA LEU A 255 4.75 7.02 17.29
C LEU A 255 3.46 7.75 17.65
N ASP A 256 3.44 9.06 17.42
CA ASP A 256 2.27 9.93 17.65
C ASP A 256 2.30 11.14 16.71
N TRP A 257 1.13 11.67 16.34
CA TRP A 257 1.03 12.86 15.48
C TRP A 257 1.70 14.10 16.08
N ASN A 258 1.65 14.27 17.40
CA ASN A 258 2.25 15.40 18.11
C ASN A 258 3.62 15.08 18.69
N GLY A 259 4.18 13.90 18.38
CA GLY A 259 5.38 13.39 18.99
C GLY A 259 6.34 12.81 17.97
N LYS A 260 6.77 11.58 18.23
CA LYS A 260 7.75 10.87 17.41
C LYS A 260 7.10 10.42 16.10
N THR A 261 7.67 10.80 14.97
CA THR A 261 7.17 10.45 13.62
C THR A 261 8.05 9.47 12.85
N LYS A 262 9.20 9.11 13.41
CA LYS A 262 10.13 8.12 12.87
C LYS A 262 10.73 7.26 13.96
N CYS A 263 11.02 5.99 13.65
CA CYS A 263 11.59 5.09 14.66
C CYS A 263 13.07 5.32 14.94
N LYS A 264 13.79 5.98 14.03
CA LYS A 264 15.23 6.28 14.10
C LYS A 264 15.48 7.77 14.11
#